data_AF-A0A932H008-F1
#
_entry.id   AF-A0A932H008-F1
#
_cell.length_a   1.000
_cell.length_b   1.000
_cell.length_c   1.000
_cell.angle_alpha   90.00
_cell.angle_beta   90.00
_cell.angle_gamma   90.00
#
_symmetry.space_group_name_H-M   'P 1'
#
loop_
_entity.id
_entity.type
_entity.pdbx_description
1 polymer ?
#
loop_
_entity_poly.entity_id
_entity_poly.type
_entity_poly.pdbx_seq_one_letter_code
_entity_poly.pdbx_strand_id
1 'polypeptide(L)'
;MVYKITAEPGLLRAELFDRETGEEMQAFLRAIARENAKHRRARILILVRSSKPIFQVVPHRLIDCLEELSGTSPHPIALVGDTRDLHMSHEYIELIARQRGLNVRSFQDEAAALRWFKERRELQDRRLRRERRLRRARRLRQEQRLHQERRLQQERRAQNGRRQRQRRASAEAPRPGL
;
A
#
# COMPACT_ATOMS: atom_id res chain seq x y z
N MET A 1 -30.46 -13.15 -11.64
CA MET A 1 -29.22 -12.35 -11.58
C MET A 1 -28.62 -12.02 -12.95
N VAL A 2 -28.43 -10.73 -13.25
CA VAL A 2 -27.59 -10.25 -14.36
C VAL A 2 -26.39 -9.48 -13.78
N TYR A 3 -25.19 -9.71 -14.31
CA TYR A 3 -24.01 -8.99 -13.85
C TYR A 3 -23.08 -8.58 -14.99
N LYS A 4 -22.36 -7.48 -14.78
CA LYS A 4 -21.40 -6.94 -15.72
C LYS A 4 -20.09 -6.65 -14.99
N ILE A 5 -18.98 -7.18 -15.50
CA ILE A 5 -17.64 -6.90 -14.96
C ILE A 5 -16.85 -6.19 -16.05
N THR A 6 -16.36 -5.00 -15.72
CA THR A 6 -15.59 -4.14 -16.62
C THR A 6 -14.23 -3.86 -15.98
N ALA A 7 -13.15 -4.20 -16.69
CA ALA A 7 -11.80 -3.91 -16.25
C ALA A 7 -11.37 -2.52 -16.74
N GLU A 8 -11.32 -1.55 -15.83
CA GLU A 8 -10.81 -0.21 -16.08
C GLU A 8 -9.34 -0.09 -15.66
N PRO A 9 -8.61 0.96 -16.12
CA PRO A 9 -7.24 1.20 -15.69
C PRO A 9 -7.11 1.37 -14.16
N GLY A 10 -6.65 0.31 -13.49
CA GLY A 10 -6.42 0.31 -12.04
C GLY A 10 -7.67 0.15 -11.17
N LEU A 11 -8.83 -0.17 -11.78
CA LEU A 11 -10.11 -0.40 -11.12
C LEU A 11 -10.83 -1.55 -11.81
N LEU A 12 -11.35 -2.51 -11.03
CA LEU A 12 -12.29 -3.51 -11.51
C LEU A 12 -13.70 -3.07 -11.12
N ARG A 13 -14.52 -2.68 -12.09
CA ARG A 13 -15.91 -2.28 -11.87
C ARG A 13 -16.80 -3.49 -12.09
N ALA A 14 -17.59 -3.83 -11.09
CA ALA A 14 -18.51 -4.96 -11.14
C ALA A 14 -19.91 -4.46 -10.76
N GLU A 15 -20.87 -4.68 -11.64
CA GLU A 15 -22.27 -4.28 -11.48
C GLU A 15 -23.14 -5.53 -11.38
N LEU A 16 -24.00 -5.56 -10.38
CA LEU A 16 -24.95 -6.62 -10.09
C LEU A 16 -26.36 -6.06 -10.11
N PHE A 17 -27.23 -6.69 -10.88
CA PHE A 17 -28.64 -6.32 -11.05
C PHE A 17 -29.54 -7.50 -10.67
N ASP A 18 -30.71 -7.17 -10.12
CA ASP A 18 -31.79 -8.10 -9.83
C ASP A 18 -31.31 -9.32 -9.03
N ARG A 19 -30.49 -9.08 -8.01
CA ARG A 19 -30.08 -10.13 -7.07
C ARG A 19 -31.23 -10.41 -6.11
N GLU A 20 -31.61 -11.67 -6.04
CA GLU A 20 -32.63 -12.19 -5.13
C GLU A 20 -32.04 -13.01 -3.98
N THR A 21 -30.89 -13.67 -4.17
CA THR A 21 -30.34 -14.62 -3.18
C THR A 21 -28.86 -14.35 -2.83
N GLY A 22 -28.40 -14.97 -1.74
CA GLY A 22 -27.00 -14.84 -1.30
C GLY A 22 -26.05 -15.75 -2.08
N GLU A 23 -26.57 -16.84 -2.64
CA GLU A 23 -25.87 -17.71 -3.57
C GLU A 23 -25.52 -16.97 -4.86
N GLU A 24 -26.45 -16.16 -5.37
CA GLU A 24 -26.21 -15.26 -6.50
C GLU A 24 -25.08 -14.26 -6.20
N MET A 25 -25.09 -13.64 -5.01
CA MET A 25 -23.98 -12.77 -4.58
C MET A 25 -22.63 -13.52 -4.53
N GLN A 26 -22.62 -14.76 -4.05
CA GLN A 26 -21.41 -15.58 -4.01
C GLN A 26 -20.90 -15.90 -5.42
N ALA A 27 -21.78 -16.33 -6.32
CA ALA A 27 -21.44 -16.61 -7.71
C ALA A 27 -20.85 -15.37 -8.39
N PHE A 28 -21.41 -14.21 -8.12
CA PHE A 28 -20.91 -12.94 -8.61
C PHE A 28 -19.54 -12.58 -8.03
N LEU A 29 -19.33 -12.69 -6.71
CA LEU A 29 -18.02 -12.43 -6.09
C LEU A 29 -16.93 -13.38 -6.63
N ARG A 30 -17.27 -14.65 -6.86
CA ARG A 30 -16.35 -15.61 -7.51
C ARG A 30 -16.01 -15.22 -8.94
N ALA A 31 -16.97 -14.69 -9.70
CA ALA A 31 -16.72 -14.18 -11.05
C ALA A 31 -15.76 -12.97 -11.01
N ILE A 32 -15.95 -12.05 -10.06
CA ILE A 32 -15.03 -10.93 -9.82
C ILE A 32 -13.64 -11.46 -9.44
N ALA A 33 -13.54 -12.48 -8.59
CA ALA A 33 -12.26 -13.04 -8.14
C ALA A 33 -11.47 -13.63 -9.31
N ARG A 34 -12.14 -14.38 -10.18
CA ARG A 34 -11.55 -14.91 -11.41
C ARG A 34 -11.04 -13.80 -12.32
N GLU A 35 -11.80 -12.73 -12.48
CA GLU A 35 -11.41 -11.61 -13.33
C GLU A 35 -10.30 -10.76 -12.70
N ASN A 36 -10.32 -10.57 -11.38
CA ASN A 36 -9.26 -9.91 -10.65
C ASN A 36 -7.94 -10.69 -10.70
N ALA A 37 -8.00 -12.03 -10.66
CA ALA A 37 -6.82 -12.88 -10.79
C ALA A 37 -6.12 -12.69 -12.16
N LYS A 38 -6.89 -12.48 -13.24
CA LYS A 38 -6.34 -12.22 -14.59
C LYS A 38 -5.70 -10.85 -14.70
N HIS A 39 -6.35 -9.82 -14.16
CA HIS A 39 -5.93 -8.43 -14.38
C HIS A 39 -5.06 -7.86 -13.25
N ARG A 40 -4.95 -8.56 -12.12
CA ARG A 40 -4.27 -8.14 -10.87
C ARG A 40 -4.55 -6.68 -10.53
N ARG A 41 -5.83 -6.30 -10.52
CA ARG A 41 -6.21 -4.89 -10.31
C ARG A 41 -6.15 -4.55 -8.83
N ALA A 42 -5.72 -3.32 -8.55
CA ALA A 42 -5.48 -2.87 -7.20
C ALA A 42 -6.75 -2.48 -6.43
N ARG A 43 -7.91 -2.37 -7.09
CA ARG A 43 -9.16 -1.81 -6.52
C ARG A 43 -10.37 -2.45 -7.15
N ILE A 44 -11.41 -2.69 -6.35
CA ILE A 44 -12.63 -3.36 -6.80
C ILE A 44 -13.83 -2.51 -6.37
N LEU A 45 -14.64 -2.07 -7.34
CA LEU A 45 -15.90 -1.38 -7.12
C LEU A 45 -17.04 -2.35 -7.42
N ILE A 46 -17.89 -2.60 -6.42
CA ILE A 46 -19.06 -3.45 -6.55
C ILE A 46 -20.30 -2.57 -6.41
N LEU A 47 -21.08 -2.49 -7.48
CA LEU A 47 -22.37 -1.80 -7.50
C LEU A 47 -23.48 -2.85 -7.48
N VAL A 48 -24.36 -2.77 -6.48
CA VAL A 48 -25.53 -3.60 -6.37
C VAL A 48 -26.75 -2.70 -6.59
N ARG A 49 -27.50 -2.98 -7.65
CA ARG A 49 -28.67 -2.21 -8.07
C ARG A 49 -29.91 -3.10 -8.14
N SER A 50 -31.08 -2.53 -7.85
CA SER A 50 -32.38 -3.20 -8.01
C SER A 50 -32.43 -4.59 -7.35
N SER A 51 -31.80 -4.74 -6.18
CA SER A 51 -31.60 -6.05 -5.54
C SER A 51 -32.24 -6.12 -4.16
N LYS A 52 -32.69 -7.30 -3.74
CA LYS A 52 -33.21 -7.50 -2.37
C LYS A 52 -32.06 -7.44 -1.36
N PRO A 53 -32.22 -6.81 -0.19
CA PRO A 53 -31.18 -6.78 0.83
C PRO A 53 -31.03 -8.16 1.48
N ILE A 54 -29.79 -8.53 1.86
CA ILE A 54 -29.51 -9.84 2.46
C ILE A 54 -29.06 -9.61 3.90
N PHE A 55 -29.91 -10.01 4.84
CA PHE A 55 -29.69 -9.76 6.25
C PHE A 55 -29.39 -11.03 7.08
N GLN A 56 -29.71 -12.24 6.61
CA GLN A 56 -30.00 -13.31 7.56
C GLN A 56 -29.07 -14.53 7.61
N VAL A 57 -28.41 -15.02 6.54
CA VAL A 57 -27.73 -16.35 6.65
C VAL A 57 -26.42 -16.53 5.87
N VAL A 58 -26.03 -15.60 4.99
CA VAL A 58 -24.86 -15.76 4.09
C VAL A 58 -23.54 -15.06 4.49
N PRO A 59 -23.37 -14.35 5.64
CA PRO A 59 -22.16 -13.55 5.86
C PRO A 59 -20.85 -14.33 5.77
N HIS A 60 -20.75 -15.50 6.40
CA HIS A 60 -19.47 -16.22 6.49
C HIS A 60 -18.91 -16.57 5.11
N ARG A 61 -19.74 -17.20 4.26
CA ARG A 61 -19.34 -17.58 2.89
C ARG A 61 -19.07 -16.38 1.98
N LEU A 62 -19.76 -15.27 2.23
CA LEU A 62 -19.58 -14.03 1.49
C LEU A 62 -18.24 -13.36 1.88
N ILE A 63 -17.89 -13.37 3.17
CA ILE A 63 -16.60 -12.91 3.65
C ILE A 63 -15.46 -13.78 3.11
N ASP A 64 -15.62 -15.10 3.06
CA ASP A 64 -14.60 -15.99 2.50
C ASP A 64 -14.31 -15.63 1.03
N CYS A 65 -15.35 -15.30 0.24
CA CYS A 65 -15.18 -14.82 -1.13
C CYS A 65 -14.48 -13.44 -1.20
N LEU A 66 -14.74 -12.54 -0.24
CA LEU A 66 -14.07 -11.23 -0.16
C LEU A 66 -12.60 -11.35 0.26
N GLU A 67 -12.28 -12.38 1.04
CA GLU A 67 -10.91 -12.74 1.41
C GLU A 67 -10.13 -13.27 0.20
N GLU A 68 -10.73 -14.18 -0.57
CA GLU A 68 -10.17 -14.62 -1.86
C GLU A 68 -9.91 -13.44 -2.83
N LEU A 69 -10.84 -12.47 -2.87
CA LEU A 69 -10.69 -11.25 -3.67
C LEU A 69 -9.52 -10.37 -3.22
N SER A 70 -9.27 -10.33 -1.92
CA SER A 70 -8.16 -9.56 -1.34
C SER A 70 -6.82 -10.25 -1.58
N GLY A 71 -6.76 -11.59 -1.59
CA GLY A 71 -5.51 -12.32 -1.84
C GLY A 71 -4.40 -11.93 -0.84
N THR A 72 -3.16 -11.72 -1.32
CA THR A 72 -2.00 -11.44 -0.46
C THR A 72 -1.89 -9.99 0.05
N SER A 73 -2.72 -9.07 -0.47
CA SER A 73 -2.66 -7.65 -0.14
C SER A 73 -4.07 -7.11 0.08
N PRO A 74 -4.35 -6.31 1.13
CA PRO A 74 -5.69 -5.80 1.41
C PRO A 74 -6.13 -4.76 0.35
N HIS A 75 -6.62 -5.26 -0.79
CA HIS A 75 -7.18 -4.46 -1.86
C HIS A 75 -8.43 -3.74 -1.35
N PRO A 76 -8.56 -2.42 -1.55
CA PRO A 76 -9.77 -1.71 -1.18
C PRO A 76 -10.93 -2.19 -2.06
N ILE A 77 -12.01 -2.62 -1.39
CA ILE A 77 -13.28 -3.05 -2.01
C ILE A 77 -14.35 -2.06 -1.58
N ALA A 78 -15.03 -1.44 -2.54
CA ALA A 78 -16.16 -0.57 -2.27
C ALA A 78 -17.46 -1.28 -2.64
N LEU A 79 -18.42 -1.30 -1.71
CA LEU A 79 -19.78 -1.79 -1.93
C LEU A 79 -20.73 -0.60 -2.04
N VAL A 80 -21.42 -0.46 -3.16
CA VAL A 80 -22.41 0.61 -3.39
C VAL A 80 -23.78 -0.04 -3.51
N GLY A 81 -24.72 0.38 -2.67
CA GLY A 81 -26.13 0.00 -2.78
C GLY A 81 -26.98 1.21 -3.18
N ASP A 82 -27.93 1.03 -4.09
CA ASP A 82 -28.83 2.08 -4.57
C ASP A 82 -29.99 2.39 -3.61
N THR A 83 -30.42 1.40 -2.82
CA THR A 83 -31.47 1.58 -1.79
C THR A 83 -30.90 1.65 -0.38
N ARG A 84 -31.64 2.32 0.52
CA ARG A 84 -31.27 2.44 1.93
C ARG A 84 -31.16 1.07 2.62
N ASP A 85 -32.06 0.15 2.30
CA ASP A 85 -32.03 -1.21 2.89
C ASP A 85 -30.82 -2.02 2.40
N LEU A 86 -30.44 -1.87 1.12
CA LEU A 86 -29.20 -2.45 0.61
C LEU A 86 -27.96 -1.84 1.29
N HIS A 87 -27.97 -0.54 1.55
CA HIS A 87 -26.87 0.11 2.26
C HIS A 87 -26.72 -0.44 3.69
N MET A 88 -27.82 -0.60 4.44
CA MET A 88 -27.77 -1.21 5.78
C MET A 88 -27.23 -2.64 5.76
N SER A 89 -27.61 -3.43 4.74
CA SER A 89 -27.06 -4.77 4.52
C SER A 89 -25.55 -4.74 4.23
N HIS A 90 -25.09 -3.75 3.45
CA HIS A 90 -23.67 -3.57 3.16
C HIS A 90 -22.86 -3.07 4.36
N GLU A 91 -23.42 -2.23 5.24
CA GLU A 91 -22.76 -1.82 6.48
C GLU A 91 -22.49 -3.01 7.40
N TYR A 92 -23.43 -3.95 7.47
CA TYR A 92 -23.25 -5.19 8.21
C TYR A 92 -22.12 -6.06 7.62
N ILE A 93 -22.05 -6.17 6.29
CA ILE A 93 -20.96 -6.88 5.60
C ILE A 93 -19.62 -6.17 5.84
N GLU A 94 -19.58 -4.83 5.77
CA GLU A 94 -18.39 -4.05 6.09
C GLU A 94 -17.86 -4.35 7.49
N LEU A 95 -18.75 -4.38 8.49
CA LEU A 95 -18.37 -4.64 9.87
C LEU A 95 -17.66 -5.99 10.02
N ILE A 96 -18.23 -7.06 9.46
CA ILE A 96 -17.66 -8.40 9.55
C ILE A 96 -16.37 -8.51 8.73
N ALA A 97 -16.34 -7.92 7.52
CA ALA A 97 -15.15 -7.92 6.68
C ALA A 97 -13.97 -7.24 7.39
N ARG A 98 -14.22 -6.10 8.07
CA ARG A 98 -13.19 -5.38 8.83
C ARG A 98 -12.68 -6.17 10.03
N GLN A 99 -13.53 -6.95 10.71
CA GLN A 99 -13.10 -7.84 11.79
C GLN A 99 -12.10 -8.91 11.29
N ARG A 100 -12.21 -9.33 10.03
CA ARG A 100 -11.26 -10.25 9.38
C ARG A 100 -10.06 -9.54 8.71
N GLY A 101 -9.88 -8.24 8.94
CA GLY A 101 -8.77 -7.47 8.37
C GLY A 101 -8.94 -7.12 6.89
N LEU A 102 -10.11 -7.37 6.30
CA LEU A 102 -10.41 -7.00 4.92
C LEU A 102 -10.69 -5.51 4.80
N ASN A 103 -10.36 -4.96 3.64
CA ASN A 103 -10.43 -3.54 3.37
C ASN A 103 -11.70 -3.20 2.57
N VAL A 104 -12.85 -3.54 3.16
CA VAL A 104 -14.16 -3.35 2.56
C VAL A 104 -14.81 -2.11 3.16
N ARG A 105 -15.48 -1.30 2.34
CA ARG A 105 -16.27 -0.16 2.80
C ARG A 105 -17.57 -0.03 2.01
N SER A 106 -18.65 0.24 2.72
CA SER A 106 -19.97 0.48 2.15
C SER A 106 -20.19 1.95 1.84
N PHE A 107 -20.90 2.23 0.76
CA PHE A 107 -21.24 3.58 0.30
C PHE A 107 -22.68 3.59 -0.24
N GLN A 108 -23.31 4.77 -0.15
CA GLN A 108 -24.63 5.02 -0.75
C GLN A 108 -24.51 5.51 -2.20
N ASP A 109 -23.35 6.07 -2.55
CA ASP A 109 -23.11 6.68 -3.85
C ASP A 109 -21.77 6.23 -4.42
N GLU A 110 -21.75 6.10 -5.74
CA GLU A 110 -20.58 5.71 -6.51
C GLU A 110 -19.47 6.76 -6.44
N ALA A 111 -19.81 8.05 -6.47
CA ALA A 111 -18.80 9.11 -6.43
C ALA A 111 -18.08 9.11 -5.08
N ALA A 112 -18.78 8.80 -3.97
CA ALA A 112 -18.17 8.63 -2.66
C ALA A 112 -17.15 7.47 -2.64
N ALA A 113 -17.49 6.32 -3.24
CA ALA A 113 -16.59 5.19 -3.37
C ALA A 113 -15.34 5.53 -4.21
N LEU A 114 -15.52 6.23 -5.33
CA LEU A 114 -14.42 6.66 -6.19
C LEU A 114 -13.49 7.67 -5.50
N ARG A 115 -14.02 8.61 -4.72
CA ARG A 115 -13.21 9.53 -3.90
C ARG A 115 -12.35 8.76 -2.89
N TRP A 116 -12.94 7.79 -2.19
CA TRP A 116 -12.20 6.96 -1.25
C TRP A 116 -11.04 6.20 -1.90
N PHE A 117 -11.22 5.66 -3.11
CA PHE A 117 -10.12 5.06 -3.86
C PHE A 117 -9.01 6.05 -4.22
N LYS A 118 -9.35 7.30 -4.57
CA LYS A 118 -8.38 8.35 -4.88
C LYS A 118 -7.57 8.74 -3.65
N GLU A 119 -8.22 9.01 -2.53
CA GLU A 119 -7.55 9.37 -1.26
C GLU A 119 -6.58 8.29 -0.80
N ARG A 120 -6.99 7.02 -0.88
CA ARG A 120 -6.16 5.86 -0.54
C ARG A 120 -4.91 5.77 -1.42
N ARG A 121 -5.05 6.03 -2.73
CA ARG A 121 -3.91 6.11 -3.64
C ARG A 121 -2.92 7.19 -3.21
N GLU A 122 -3.43 8.38 -2.94
CA GLU A 122 -2.57 9.50 -2.56
C GLU A 122 -1.82 9.23 -1.26
N LEU A 123 -2.47 8.63 -0.26
CA LEU A 123 -1.82 8.26 0.99
C LEU A 123 -0.70 7.23 0.77
N GLN A 124 -0.94 6.21 -0.05
CA GLN A 124 0.08 5.22 -0.41
C GLN A 124 1.26 5.88 -1.15
N ASP A 125 0.98 6.73 -2.14
CA ASP A 125 2.00 7.44 -2.90
C ASP A 125 2.83 8.39 -2.02
N ARG A 126 2.17 9.10 -1.09
CA ARG A 126 2.84 9.97 -0.10
C ARG A 126 3.75 9.16 0.81
N ARG A 127 3.31 7.99 1.30
CA ARG A 127 4.12 7.09 2.13
C ARG A 127 5.35 6.59 1.38
N LEU A 128 5.17 6.09 0.15
CA LEU A 128 6.27 5.61 -0.70
C LEU A 128 7.27 6.74 -1.01
N ARG A 129 6.79 7.95 -1.32
CA ARG A 129 7.65 9.12 -1.54
C ARG A 129 8.45 9.47 -0.29
N ARG A 130 7.83 9.45 0.90
CA ARG A 130 8.51 9.70 2.18
C ARG A 130 9.59 8.66 2.45
N GLU A 131 9.28 7.38 2.26
CA GLU A 131 10.25 6.29 2.44
C GLU A 131 11.44 6.42 1.47
N ARG A 132 11.18 6.75 0.19
CA ARG A 132 12.24 7.01 -0.80
C ARG A 132 13.14 8.18 -0.39
N ARG A 133 12.55 9.29 0.09
CA ARG A 133 13.30 10.44 0.61
C ARG A 133 14.17 10.06 1.81
N LEU A 134 13.63 9.32 2.77
CA LEU A 134 14.37 8.86 3.94
C LEU A 134 15.53 7.94 3.55
N ARG A 135 15.31 7.00 2.62
CA ARG A 135 16.38 6.12 2.11
C ARG A 135 17.50 6.93 1.43
N ARG A 136 17.16 7.92 0.60
CA ARG A 136 18.15 8.81 -0.03
C ARG A 136 18.92 9.63 1.00
N ALA A 137 18.23 10.22 1.98
CA ALA A 137 18.88 11.00 3.04
C ALA A 137 19.83 10.16 3.90
N ARG A 138 19.47 8.91 4.20
CA ARG A 138 20.36 7.96 4.92
C ARG A 138 21.64 7.67 4.14
N ARG A 139 21.53 7.43 2.82
CA ARG A 139 22.69 7.20 1.95
C ARG A 139 23.63 8.41 1.90
N LEU A 140 23.08 9.60 1.66
CA LEU A 140 23.88 10.84 1.63
C LEU A 140 24.60 11.09 2.95
N ARG A 141 23.93 10.87 4.09
CA ARG A 141 24.58 11.00 5.41
C ARG A 141 25.70 9.99 5.62
N GLN A 142 25.54 8.75 5.15
CA GLN A 142 26.62 7.74 5.20
C GLN A 142 27.80 8.15 4.32
N GLU A 143 27.54 8.60 3.09
CA GLU A 143 28.58 9.05 2.16
C GLU A 143 29.35 10.26 2.72
N GLN A 144 28.64 11.23 3.31
CA GLN A 144 29.27 12.38 3.97
C GLN A 144 30.15 11.97 5.14
N ARG A 145 29.70 11.04 5.99
CA ARG A 145 30.51 10.52 7.11
C ARG A 145 31.79 9.85 6.60
N LEU A 146 31.67 8.96 5.62
CA LEU A 146 32.83 8.27 5.03
C LEU A 146 33.82 9.27 4.40
N HIS A 147 33.32 10.31 3.73
CA HIS A 147 34.17 11.33 3.14
C HIS A 147 34.90 12.14 4.22
N GLN A 148 34.19 12.53 5.28
CA GLN A 148 34.77 13.26 6.40
C GLN A 148 35.83 12.45 7.15
N GLU A 149 35.56 11.15 7.40
CA GLU A 149 36.51 10.22 8.02
C GLU A 149 37.77 10.06 7.16
N ARG A 150 37.63 9.88 5.83
CA ARG A 150 38.77 9.81 4.91
C ARG A 150 39.61 11.08 4.97
N ARG A 151 38.97 12.25 5.01
CA ARG A 151 39.65 13.54 5.06
C ARG A 151 40.45 13.71 6.35
N LEU A 152 39.83 13.41 7.50
CA LEU A 152 40.52 13.41 8.80
C LEU A 152 41.68 12.42 8.85
N GLN A 153 41.52 11.24 8.23
CA GLN A 153 42.58 10.23 8.18
C GLN A 153 43.76 10.69 7.31
N GLN A 154 43.51 11.36 6.19
CA GLN A 154 44.55 11.98 5.37
C GLN A 154 45.29 13.09 6.12
N GLU A 155 44.57 13.97 6.82
CA GLU A 155 45.18 15.04 7.63
C GLU A 155 46.08 14.49 8.74
N ARG A 156 45.61 13.45 9.46
CA ARG A 156 46.42 12.75 10.47
C ARG A 156 47.69 12.14 9.88
N ARG A 157 47.60 11.50 8.71
CA ARG A 157 48.77 10.96 7.99
C ARG A 157 49.76 12.05 7.61
N ALA A 158 49.27 13.18 7.09
CA ALA A 158 50.10 14.31 6.71
C ALA A 158 50.83 14.94 7.92
N GLN A 159 50.13 15.13 9.05
CA GLN A 159 50.74 15.63 10.28
C GLN A 159 51.81 14.67 10.84
N ASN A 160 51.54 13.37 10.85
CA ASN A 160 52.51 12.38 11.31
C ASN A 160 53.76 12.36 10.42
N GLY A 161 53.59 12.47 9.09
CA GLY A 161 54.72 12.59 8.16
C GLY A 161 55.57 13.85 8.41
N ARG A 162 54.93 15.01 8.66
CA ARG A 162 55.63 16.25 9.02
C ARG A 162 56.42 16.11 10.33
N ARG A 163 55.82 15.52 11.36
CA ARG A 163 56.48 15.26 12.66
C ARG A 163 57.68 14.31 12.53
N GLN A 164 57.57 13.26 11.72
CA GLN A 164 58.71 12.36 11.45
C GLN A 164 59.86 13.07 10.73
N ARG A 165 59.56 13.93 9.75
CA ARG A 165 60.59 14.72 9.06
C ARG A 165 61.30 15.69 10.00
N GLN A 166 60.56 16.39 10.86
CA GLN A 166 61.15 17.27 11.88
C GLN A 166 62.05 16.50 12.85
N ARG A 167 61.62 15.32 13.33
CA ARG A 167 62.44 14.47 14.21
C ARG A 167 63.73 13.98 13.54
N ARG A 168 63.70 13.64 12.24
CA ARG A 168 64.91 13.29 11.50
C ARG A 168 65.85 14.48 11.34
N ALA A 169 65.33 15.65 10.97
CA ALA A 169 66.14 16.87 10.83
C ALA A 169 66.79 17.31 12.16
N SER A 170 66.11 17.15 13.30
CA SER A 170 66.68 17.44 14.62
C SER A 170 67.70 16.38 15.10
N ALA A 171 67.68 15.16 14.54
CA ALA A 171 68.65 14.12 14.85
C ALA A 171 69.93 14.24 13.99
N GLU A 172 69.85 14.88 12.82
CA GLU A 172 71.00 15.20 11.94
C GLU A 172 71.65 16.56 12.23
N ALA A 173 71.09 17.35 13.17
CA ALA A 173 71.73 18.60 13.57
C ALA A 173 73.08 18.32 14.26
N PRO A 174 74.20 18.87 13.74
CA PRO A 174 75.51 18.61 14.32
C PRO A 174 75.55 19.17 15.74
N ARG A 175 75.97 18.32 16.69
CA ARG A 175 76.16 18.73 18.09
C ARG A 175 77.16 19.88 18.10
N PRO A 176 76.83 21.04 18.71
CA PRO A 176 77.80 22.12 18.84
C PRO A 176 78.99 21.57 19.63
N GLY A 177 80.17 21.70 19.03
CA GLY A 177 81.42 21.25 19.61
C GLY A 177 81.74 21.94 20.91
N LEU A 178 82.27 21.12 21.82
CA LEU A 178 83.05 21.35 23.04
C LEU A 178 83.35 22.80 23.44
#